data_AF-A0A956TSL7-F1
#
_entry.id   AF-A0A956TSL7-F1
#
_cell.length_a   1.000
_cell.length_b   1.000
_cell.length_c   1.000
_cell.angle_alpha   90.00
_cell.angle_beta   90.00
_cell.angle_gamma   90.00
#
_symmetry.space_group_name_H-M   'P 1'
#
loop_
_entity.id
_entity.type
_entity.pdbx_description
1 polymer ?
#
loop_
_entity_poly.entity_id
_entity_poly.type
_entity_poly.pdbx_seq_one_letter_code
_entity_poly.pdbx_strand_id
1 'polypeptide(L)'
;FPGHARKVMSALWGLGQLMFTKFAIILDADVDVQNLSEVALHVFGNTDPKRDMMFAEGPLDILDHASPLLGYGSKVGIDATRKWEAEGFHRPWPDPIVMSREIEELVDSKWSQYGFGAGAGAGAGSRSGTDSRGKPATNRR
;
A
#
# COMPACT_ATOMS: atom_id res chain seq x y z
N PHE A 1 16.38 -1.20 -4.19
CA PHE A 1 17.46 -2.09 -3.72
C PHE A 1 16.87 -3.04 -2.69
N PRO A 2 17.38 -4.28 -2.55
CA PRO A 2 16.76 -5.28 -1.67
C PRO A 2 16.78 -4.86 -0.20
N GLY A 3 15.70 -5.15 0.53
CA GLY A 3 15.59 -4.83 1.96
C GLY A 3 15.38 -3.35 2.27
N HIS A 4 15.03 -2.53 1.27
CA HIS A 4 14.76 -1.11 1.46
C HIS A 4 13.63 -0.87 2.47
N ALA A 5 12.56 -1.68 2.42
CA ALA A 5 11.45 -1.58 3.37
C ALA A 5 11.92 -1.74 4.83
N ARG A 6 12.80 -2.72 5.11
CA ARG A 6 13.35 -2.93 6.46
C ARG A 6 14.18 -1.73 6.93
N LYS A 7 14.97 -1.12 6.05
CA LYS A 7 15.70 0.12 6.35
C LYS A 7 14.73 1.24 6.75
N VAL A 8 13.63 1.40 6.02
CA VAL A 8 12.61 2.41 6.33
C VAL A 8 11.93 2.12 7.67
N MET A 9 11.55 0.87 7.94
CA MET A 9 10.97 0.48 9.25
C MET A 9 11.89 0.84 10.42
N SER A 10 13.17 0.47 10.33
CA SER A 10 14.16 0.81 11.37
C SER A 10 14.36 2.33 11.50
N ALA A 11 14.32 3.07 10.39
CA ALA A 11 14.40 4.53 10.43
C ALA A 11 13.17 5.13 11.14
N LEU A 12 11.95 4.69 10.83
CA LEU A 12 10.72 5.15 11.49
C LEU A 12 10.79 4.97 13.01
N TRP A 13 11.26 3.81 13.47
CA TRP A 13 11.40 3.56 14.91
C TRP A 13 12.58 4.29 15.56
N GLY A 14 13.53 4.80 14.78
CA GLY A 14 14.60 5.69 15.25
C GLY A 14 14.21 7.17 15.31
N LEU A 15 13.05 7.56 14.76
CA LEU A 15 12.62 8.95 14.68
C LEU A 15 11.70 9.31 15.85
N GLY A 16 12.20 10.13 16.78
CA GLY A 16 11.44 10.86 17.81
C GLY A 16 10.04 10.34 18.10
N GLN A 17 9.00 11.03 17.63
CA GLN A 17 7.60 10.66 17.91
C GLN A 17 7.14 9.35 17.23
N LEU A 18 7.75 8.96 16.11
CA LEU A 18 7.43 7.73 15.39
C LEU A 18 8.02 6.48 16.06
N MET A 19 8.89 6.64 17.05
CA MET A 19 9.42 5.53 17.84
C MET A 19 8.30 4.75 18.56
N PHE A 20 7.17 5.40 18.86
CA PHE A 20 6.02 4.76 19.53
C PHE A 20 5.10 4.00 18.57
N THR A 21 5.24 4.16 17.25
CA THR A 21 4.40 3.48 16.26
C THR A 21 4.53 1.96 16.35
N LYS A 22 3.41 1.28 16.70
CA LYS A 22 3.34 -0.19 16.84
C LYS A 22 3.33 -0.93 15.51
N PHE A 23 2.62 -0.37 14.54
CA PHE A 23 2.39 -0.98 13.23
C PHE A 23 2.87 -0.03 12.15
N ALA A 24 3.82 -0.48 11.33
CA ALA A 24 4.28 0.27 10.16
C ALA A 24 4.09 -0.60 8.92
N ILE A 25 3.35 -0.09 7.93
CA ILE A 25 3.16 -0.77 6.65
C ILE A 25 3.95 0.00 5.60
N ILE A 26 4.83 -0.69 4.89
CA ILE A 26 5.62 -0.10 3.81
C ILE A 26 5.00 -0.52 2.48
N LEU A 27 4.65 0.48 1.67
CA LEU A 27 4.02 0.32 0.36
C LEU A 27 4.89 0.96 -0.72
N ASP A 28 4.63 0.61 -1.98
CA ASP A 28 5.24 1.29 -3.12
C ASP A 28 4.68 2.69 -3.31
N ALA A 29 5.44 3.56 -3.98
CA ALA A 29 5.10 4.98 -4.16
C ALA A 29 3.86 5.24 -5.02
N ASP A 30 3.38 4.24 -5.75
CA ASP A 30 2.21 4.31 -6.61
C ASP A 30 0.92 3.85 -5.93
N VAL A 31 0.96 3.55 -4.62
CA VAL A 31 -0.22 3.19 -3.81
C VAL A 31 -0.75 4.41 -3.07
N ASP A 32 -2.05 4.69 -3.17
CA ASP A 32 -2.70 5.71 -2.35
C ASP A 32 -2.92 5.22 -0.92
N VAL A 33 -2.13 5.74 0.02
CA VAL A 33 -2.20 5.39 1.44
C VAL A 33 -3.47 5.87 2.15
N GLN A 34 -4.23 6.79 1.55
CA GLN A 34 -5.52 7.25 2.09
C GLN A 34 -6.68 6.34 1.66
N ASN A 35 -6.48 5.51 0.63
CA ASN A 35 -7.45 4.53 0.17
C ASN A 35 -7.23 3.17 0.86
N LEU A 36 -7.93 2.96 1.98
CA LEU A 36 -7.78 1.74 2.78
C LEU A 36 -8.07 0.45 2.02
N SER A 37 -8.97 0.48 1.02
CA SER A 37 -9.27 -0.69 0.19
C SER A 37 -8.08 -1.08 -0.69
N GLU A 38 -7.38 -0.08 -1.24
CA GLU A 38 -6.17 -0.28 -2.05
C GLU A 38 -5.01 -0.74 -1.16
N VAL A 39 -4.81 -0.09 -0.01
CA VAL A 39 -3.82 -0.53 0.98
C VAL A 39 -4.06 -1.98 1.38
N ALA A 40 -5.29 -2.37 1.69
CA ALA A 40 -5.63 -3.74 2.05
C ALA A 40 -5.30 -4.73 0.92
N LEU A 41 -5.64 -4.40 -0.34
CA LEU A 41 -5.31 -5.22 -1.50
C LEU A 41 -3.80 -5.48 -1.59
N HIS A 42 -2.99 -4.43 -1.44
CA HIS A 42 -1.53 -4.56 -1.50
C HIS A 42 -0.96 -5.32 -0.30
N VAL A 43 -1.46 -5.06 0.92
CA VAL A 43 -1.01 -5.77 2.13
C VAL A 43 -1.30 -7.26 2.02
N PHE A 44 -2.51 -7.66 1.65
CA PHE A 44 -2.87 -9.08 1.58
C PHE A 44 -2.34 -9.77 0.32
N GLY A 45 -2.12 -9.04 -0.78
CA GLY A 45 -1.59 -9.58 -2.03
C GLY A 45 -0.07 -9.72 -2.08
N ASN A 46 0.66 -8.81 -1.41
CA ASN A 46 2.11 -8.70 -1.57
C ASN A 46 2.92 -9.28 -0.42
N THR A 47 2.26 -9.67 0.69
CA THR A 47 2.93 -10.07 1.94
C THR A 47 2.94 -11.59 2.10
N ASP A 48 4.13 -12.15 2.29
CA ASP A 48 4.33 -13.45 2.93
C ASP A 48 4.58 -13.25 4.43
N PRO A 49 3.74 -13.81 5.34
CA PRO A 49 3.84 -13.52 6.77
C PRO A 49 5.20 -13.80 7.39
N LYS A 50 5.93 -14.81 6.93
CA LYS A 50 7.23 -15.18 7.52
C LYS A 50 8.37 -14.31 6.98
N ARG A 51 8.35 -13.98 5.69
CA ARG A 51 9.41 -13.20 5.02
C ARG A 51 9.27 -11.70 5.29
N ASP A 52 8.05 -11.18 5.27
CA ASP A 52 7.78 -9.75 5.13
C ASP A 52 7.33 -9.06 6.42
N MET A 53 7.16 -9.81 7.50
CA MET A 53 6.95 -9.25 8.84
C MET A 53 8.28 -9.10 9.57
N MET A 54 8.58 -7.88 10.01
CA MET A 54 9.72 -7.57 10.86
C MET A 54 9.21 -7.19 12.25
N PHE A 55 9.53 -8.01 13.24
CA PHE A 55 9.24 -7.68 14.64
C PHE A 55 10.43 -6.96 15.27
N ALA A 56 10.12 -5.97 16.09
CA ALA A 56 11.09 -5.27 16.92
C ALA A 56 10.49 -5.05 18.31
N GLU A 57 11.35 -4.91 19.31
CA GLU A 57 10.93 -4.47 20.64
C GLU A 57 11.48 -3.09 20.94
N GLY A 58 10.77 -2.33 21.77
CA GLY A 58 11.22 -1.01 22.16
C GLY A 58 10.17 -0.19 22.90
N PRO A 59 10.44 1.12 23.05
CA PRO A 59 9.58 2.02 23.80
C PRO A 59 8.22 2.20 23.11
N LEU A 60 7.15 2.15 23.88
CA LEU A 60 5.77 2.40 23.45
C LEU A 60 5.22 3.62 24.19
N ASP A 61 4.05 4.08 23.74
CA ASP A 61 3.32 5.12 24.45
C ASP A 61 2.93 4.61 25.86
N ILE A 62 3.13 5.44 26.88
CA ILE A 62 2.79 5.11 28.28
C ILE A 62 1.28 4.97 28.50
N LEU A 63 0.46 5.54 27.61
CA LEU A 63 -1.00 5.47 27.63
C LEU A 63 -1.53 4.27 26.82
N ASP A 64 -0.65 3.49 26.18
CA ASP A 64 -1.03 2.29 25.45
C ASP A 64 -1.36 1.13 26.40
N HIS A 65 -2.64 0.98 26.71
CA HIS A 65 -3.18 -0.11 27.53
C HIS A 65 -3.01 -1.51 26.90
N ALA A 66 -2.74 -1.61 25.60
CA ALA A 66 -2.48 -2.88 24.92
C ALA A 66 -0.98 -3.24 24.93
N SER A 67 -0.13 -2.46 25.60
CA SER A 67 1.27 -2.82 25.84
C SER A 67 1.38 -3.86 26.97
N PRO A 68 2.27 -4.86 26.83
CA PRO A 68 2.47 -5.85 27.89
C PRO A 68 3.16 -5.24 29.12
N LEU A 69 3.97 -4.19 28.93
CA LEU A 69 4.67 -3.45 29.96
C LEU A 69 4.47 -1.95 29.72
N LEU A 70 4.37 -1.18 30.80
CA LEU A 70 4.18 0.27 30.72
C LEU A 70 5.31 0.92 29.89
N GLY A 71 4.95 1.48 28.74
CA GLY A 71 5.90 2.17 27.85
C GLY A 71 6.91 1.25 27.15
N TYR A 72 6.72 -0.06 27.13
CA TYR A 72 7.61 -1.01 26.42
C TYR A 72 6.82 -2.18 25.82
N GLY A 73 7.19 -2.59 24.61
CA GLY A 73 6.62 -3.79 24.01
C GLY A 73 7.07 -4.02 22.58
N SER A 74 6.32 -4.86 21.90
CA SER A 74 6.59 -5.24 20.52
C SER A 74 6.00 -4.25 19.51
N LYS A 75 6.65 -4.22 18.35
CA LYS A 75 6.28 -3.49 17.14
C LYS A 75 6.39 -4.46 15.98
N VAL A 76 5.59 -4.22 14.96
CA VAL A 76 5.64 -4.98 13.72
C VAL A 76 5.67 -4.03 12.53
N GLY A 77 6.64 -4.25 11.66
CA GLY A 77 6.72 -3.69 10.33
C GLY A 77 6.27 -4.72 9.31
N ILE A 78 5.44 -4.31 8.35
CA ILE A 78 4.93 -5.15 7.26
C ILE A 78 5.46 -4.58 5.96
N ASP A 79 6.25 -5.37 5.23
CA ASP A 79 6.70 -5.03 3.89
C ASP A 79 5.67 -5.48 2.84
N ALA A 80 4.79 -4.57 2.43
CA ALA A 80 3.78 -4.78 1.39
C ALA A 80 4.23 -4.28 0.00
N THR A 81 5.53 -4.02 -0.20
CA THR A 81 6.09 -3.64 -1.50
C THR A 81 6.16 -4.83 -2.46
N ARG A 82 6.19 -4.56 -3.77
CA ARG A 82 6.49 -5.57 -4.80
C ARG A 82 7.85 -6.19 -4.54
N LYS A 83 7.96 -7.52 -4.64
CA LYS A 83 9.21 -8.24 -4.35
C LYS A 83 10.11 -8.34 -5.56
N TRP A 84 11.39 -8.13 -5.32
CA TRP A 84 12.40 -8.10 -6.38
C TRP A 84 13.15 -9.43 -6.44
N GLU A 85 13.72 -9.76 -7.60
CA GLU A 85 14.56 -10.94 -7.76
C GLU A 85 15.74 -10.96 -6.76
N ALA A 86 16.32 -9.78 -6.51
CA ALA A 86 17.40 -9.59 -5.53
C ALA A 86 16.99 -9.86 -4.07
N GLU A 87 15.69 -10.01 -3.78
CA GLU A 87 15.15 -10.37 -2.46
C GLU A 87 14.84 -11.87 -2.34
N GLY A 88 15.26 -12.66 -3.32
CA GLY A 88 15.01 -14.11 -3.38
C GLY A 88 13.66 -14.47 -4.00
N PHE A 89 13.02 -13.54 -4.71
CA PHE A 89 11.74 -13.76 -5.37
C PHE A 89 11.91 -13.99 -6.87
N HIS A 90 11.97 -15.25 -7.28
CA HIS A 90 12.35 -15.63 -8.65
C HIS A 90 11.20 -15.65 -9.66
N ARG A 91 9.94 -15.54 -9.20
CA ARG A 91 8.79 -15.45 -10.13
C ARG A 91 8.58 -14.00 -10.56
N PRO A 92 8.11 -13.74 -11.79
CA PRO A 92 7.73 -12.40 -12.19
C PRO A 92 6.62 -11.87 -11.26
N TRP A 93 6.75 -10.60 -10.85
CA TRP A 93 5.69 -9.92 -10.11
C TRP A 93 4.55 -9.55 -11.08
N PRO A 94 3.28 -9.84 -10.76
CA PRO A 94 2.18 -9.51 -11.65
C PRO A 94 1.95 -8.00 -11.72
N ASP A 95 1.57 -7.51 -12.90
CA ASP A 95 1.14 -6.13 -13.07
C ASP A 95 -0.27 -5.92 -12.48
N PRO A 96 -0.59 -4.70 -11.98
CA PRO A 96 -1.94 -4.36 -11.58
C PRO A 96 -2.94 -4.52 -12.72
N ILE A 97 -4.15 -4.98 -12.40
CA ILE A 97 -5.24 -5.07 -13.38
C ILE A 97 -5.75 -3.65 -13.64
N VAL A 98 -5.55 -3.17 -14.87
CA VAL A 98 -6.02 -1.86 -15.33
C VAL A 98 -7.00 -2.02 -16.48
N MET A 99 -8.03 -1.18 -16.52
CA MET A 99 -8.92 -1.09 -17.68
C MET A 99 -8.24 -0.27 -18.79
N SER A 100 -8.56 -0.58 -20.05
CA SER A 100 -8.10 0.26 -21.15
C SER A 100 -8.89 1.55 -21.18
N ARG A 101 -8.20 2.66 -21.50
CA ARG A 101 -8.81 4.00 -21.57
C ARG A 101 -10.02 4.06 -22.51
N GLU A 102 -9.97 3.36 -23.64
CA GLU A 102 -11.10 3.27 -24.57
C GLU A 102 -12.34 2.67 -23.91
N ILE A 103 -12.17 1.65 -23.07
CA ILE A 103 -13.27 1.00 -22.37
C ILE A 103 -13.77 1.87 -21.22
N GLU A 104 -12.88 2.55 -20.49
CA GLU A 104 -13.26 3.52 -19.46
C GLU A 104 -14.13 4.63 -20.06
N GLU A 105 -13.67 5.26 -21.14
CA GLU A 105 -14.40 6.32 -21.85
C GLU A 105 -15.75 5.82 -22.39
N LEU A 106 -15.78 4.60 -22.93
CA LEU A 106 -17.01 3.98 -23.41
C LEU A 106 -18.03 3.76 -22.29
N VAL A 107 -17.60 3.21 -21.15
CA VAL A 107 -18.46 2.95 -19.99
C VAL A 107 -18.97 4.25 -19.38
N ASP A 108 -18.09 5.25 -19.23
CA ASP A 108 -18.44 6.56 -18.72
C ASP A 108 -19.48 7.26 -19.62
N SER A 109 -19.32 7.19 -20.95
CA SER A 109 -20.27 7.79 -21.90
C SER A 109 -21.68 7.19 -21.83
N LYS A 110 -21.79 5.93 -21.39
CA LYS A 110 -23.05 5.18 -21.30
C LYS A 110 -23.58 5.07 -19.87
N TRP A 111 -22.88 5.61 -18.88
CA TRP A 111 -23.19 5.44 -17.45
C TRP A 111 -24.64 5.80 -17.11
N SER A 112 -25.11 6.94 -17.63
CA SER A 112 -26.48 7.43 -17.46
C SER A 112 -27.54 6.55 -18.13
N GLN A 113 -27.21 5.94 -19.28
CA GLN A 113 -28.11 5.03 -20.01
C GLN A 113 -28.32 3.72 -19.26
N TYR A 114 -27.37 3.31 -18.42
CA TYR A 114 -27.47 2.14 -17.56
C TYR A 114 -28.33 2.38 -16.30
N GLY A 115 -28.87 3.58 -16.12
CA GLY A 115 -29.65 3.95 -14.94
C GLY A 115 -28.79 4.36 -13.74
N PHE A 116 -27.49 4.57 -13.93
CA PHE A 116 -26.58 5.11 -12.91
C PHE A 116 -26.38 6.61 -13.12
N GLY A 117 -26.54 7.45 -12.09
CA GLY A 117 -26.30 8.90 -12.18
C GLY A 117 -27.41 9.82 -11.66
N ALA A 118 -28.53 9.26 -11.19
CA ALA A 118 -29.55 10.01 -10.45
C ALA A 118 -29.62 9.48 -9.01
N GLY A 119 -28.85 10.09 -8.10
CA GLY A 119 -28.97 9.86 -6.66
C GLY A 119 -27.71 9.36 -5.95
N ALA A 120 -26.65 10.17 -5.91
CA ALA A 120 -25.72 10.19 -4.78
C ALA A 120 -25.06 11.57 -4.76
N GLY A 121 -25.37 12.36 -3.74
CA GLY A 121 -24.88 13.72 -3.59
C GLY A 121 -23.36 13.79 -3.49
N ALA A 122 -22.81 14.82 -4.14
CA ALA A 122 -21.59 15.55 -3.79
C ALA A 122 -20.51 14.76 -3.02
N GLY A 123 -19.69 14.05 -3.79
CA GLY A 123 -18.38 13.55 -3.36
C GLY A 123 -17.46 13.49 -4.57
N ALA A 124 -17.17 14.66 -5.17
CA ALA A 124 -16.22 14.78 -6.26
C ALA A 124 -14.81 14.48 -5.75
N GLY A 125 -14.50 13.19 -5.60
CA GLY A 125 -13.13 12.70 -5.64
C GLY A 125 -12.74 12.58 -7.10
N SER A 126 -12.00 13.56 -7.60
CA SER A 126 -11.31 13.44 -8.87
C SER A 126 -10.43 12.19 -8.83
N ARG A 127 -10.86 11.09 -9.45
CA ARG A 127 -9.98 9.97 -9.74
C ARG A 127 -9.10 10.38 -10.92
N SER A 128 -8.10 11.20 -10.63
CA SER A 128 -6.99 11.46 -11.55
C SER A 128 -6.15 10.19 -11.62
N GLY A 129 -6.54 9.26 -12.49
CA GLY A 129 -5.67 8.20 -12.98
C GLY A 129 -4.60 8.80 -13.90
N THR A 130 -3.70 9.61 -13.36
CA THR A 130 -2.46 9.99 -14.03
C THR A 130 -1.36 9.11 -13.49
N ASP A 131 -0.95 8.11 -14.28
CA ASP A 131 0.39 7.53 -14.15
C ASP A 131 1.39 8.69 -14.18
N SER A 132 2.13 8.86 -13.09
CA SER A 132 3.11 9.93 -12.88
C SER A 132 4.32 9.84 -13.83
N ARG A 133 4.33 8.92 -14.81
CA ARG A 133 5.53 8.67 -15.62
C ARG A 133 5.35 8.61 -17.12
N GLY A 134 4.20 8.94 -17.70
CA GLY A 134 4.10 9.20 -19.16
C GLY A 134 4.80 8.16 -20.04
N LYS A 135 4.81 6.88 -19.66
CA LYS A 135 5.43 5.81 -20.43
C LYS A 135 4.34 5.07 -21.20
N PRO A 136 4.53 4.83 -22.51
CA PRO A 136 3.54 4.12 -23.29
C PRO A 136 3.36 2.72 -22.73
N ALA A 137 2.10 2.29 -22.61
CA ALA A 137 1.76 0.92 -22.29
C ALA A 137 2.35 0.02 -23.39
N THR A 138 3.50 -0.60 -23.13
CA THR A 138 4.11 -1.54 -24.05
C THR A 138 3.31 -2.83 -23.99
N ASN A 139 2.35 -2.92 -24.90
CA ASN A 139 1.72 -4.17 -25.30
C ASN A 139 2.80 -5.06 -25.95
N ARG A 140 3.06 -6.26 -25.40
CA ARG A 140 2.93 -7.56 -26.12
C ARG A 140 3.70 -8.71 -25.45
N ARG A 141 2.97 -9.83 -25.41
CA ARG A 141 3.31 -11.25 -25.17
C ARG A 141 3.38 -11.73 -23.73
#